data_AF-A0A0Q3KBP9-F1
#
_entry.id   AF-A0A0Q3KBP9-F1
#
_cell.length_a   1.000
_cell.length_b   1.000
_cell.length_c   1.000
_cell.angle_alpha   90.00
_cell.angle_beta   90.00
_cell.angle_gamma   90.00
#
_symmetry.space_group_name_H-M   'P 1'
#
loop_
_entity.id
_entity.type
_entity.pdbx_description
1 polymer ?
#
loop_
_entity_poly.entity_id
_entity_poly.type
_entity_poly.pdbx_seq_one_letter_code
_entity_poly.pdbx_strand_id
1 'polypeptide(L)'
;MTIEFLKKLEQNKKIGSEIIQGVSEIEIVKAEAKFGIKFPKAYREYLSLAGKYAGNLPMLDTDDLKTISSDWHQKIQKEEVAQTNLKKELTRPYWLFAESNGCEVFYFFYLDENTENPDVYLVDYTSKENIRQVDSLKMNFSSFIDYKVDAAKRIEKDGW
;
A
#
# COMPACT_ATOMS: atom_id res chain seq x y z
N MET A 1 -8.74 0.14 17.97
CA MET A 1 -8.60 -1.11 17.19
C MET A 1 -7.58 -1.98 17.90
N THR A 2 -7.82 -3.28 18.00
CA THR A 2 -6.80 -4.24 18.48
C THR A 2 -5.93 -4.63 17.29
N ILE A 3 -4.61 -4.53 17.42
CA ILE A 3 -3.67 -4.98 16.38
C ILE A 3 -3.50 -6.49 16.51
N GLU A 4 -3.71 -7.25 15.44
CA GLU A 4 -3.52 -8.71 15.40
C GLU A 4 -2.44 -9.11 14.40
N PHE A 5 -2.37 -8.42 13.25
CA PHE A 5 -1.42 -8.73 12.18
C PHE A 5 -0.12 -7.92 12.28
N LEU A 6 -0.21 -6.61 12.54
CA LEU A 6 0.94 -5.70 12.40
C LEU A 6 1.72 -5.49 13.70
N LYS A 7 1.98 -6.56 14.43
CA LYS A 7 2.67 -6.52 15.73
C LYS A 7 4.08 -5.92 15.63
N LYS A 8 4.82 -6.23 14.57
CA LYS A 8 6.16 -5.67 14.40
C LYS A 8 6.11 -4.16 14.19
N LEU A 9 5.21 -3.66 13.34
CA LEU A 9 5.05 -2.22 13.14
C LEU A 9 4.58 -1.52 14.43
N GLU A 10 3.63 -2.11 15.16
CA GLU A 10 3.16 -1.60 16.46
C GLU A 10 4.30 -1.44 17.48
N GLN A 11 5.25 -2.37 17.49
CA GLN A 11 6.43 -2.34 18.37
C GLN A 11 7.53 -1.39 17.87
N ASN A 12 7.50 -0.98 16.60
CA ASN A 12 8.53 -0.18 15.96
C ASN A 12 7.93 1.11 15.37
N LYS A 13 7.29 1.93 16.23
CA LYS A 13 6.63 3.17 15.81
C LYS A 13 7.59 4.26 15.32
N LYS A 14 8.88 4.14 15.67
CA LYS A 14 9.94 5.01 15.16
C LYS A 14 10.73 4.22 14.12
N ILE A 15 10.78 4.72 12.89
CA ILE A 15 11.48 4.13 11.76
C ILE A 15 12.57 5.11 11.32
N GLY A 16 13.83 4.79 11.62
CA GLY A 16 14.94 5.75 11.51
C GLY A 16 14.73 6.95 12.44
N SER A 17 14.81 8.17 11.91
CA SER A 17 14.53 9.41 12.65
C SER A 17 13.04 9.68 12.87
N GLU A 18 12.17 9.07 12.06
CA GLU A 18 10.77 9.47 11.92
C GLU A 18 9.81 8.62 12.75
N ILE A 19 8.69 9.21 13.16
CA ILE A 19 7.63 8.53 13.92
C ILE A 19 6.41 8.37 13.02
N ILE A 20 5.92 7.13 12.89
CA ILE A 20 4.73 6.81 12.10
C ILE A 20 3.48 7.47 12.70
N GLN A 21 2.54 7.84 11.85
CA GLN A 21 1.26 8.42 12.23
C GLN A 21 0.12 7.69 11.53
N GLY A 22 -0.84 7.21 12.32
CA GLY A 22 -2.06 6.62 11.81
C GLY A 22 -3.12 7.65 11.47
N VAL A 23 -4.14 7.18 10.75
CA VAL A 23 -5.44 7.85 10.63
C VAL A 23 -6.43 7.30 11.64
N SER A 24 -7.46 8.09 11.94
CA SER A 24 -8.55 7.65 12.81
C SER A 24 -9.44 6.59 12.13
N GLU A 25 -10.11 5.77 12.94
CA GLU A 25 -11.14 4.84 12.48
C GLU A 25 -12.23 5.53 11.63
N ILE A 26 -12.58 6.77 11.96
CA ILE A 26 -13.56 7.57 11.22
C ILE A 26 -13.05 7.87 9.80
N GLU A 27 -11.76 8.19 9.63
CA GLU A 27 -11.17 8.43 8.31
C GLU A 27 -11.12 7.16 7.47
N ILE A 28 -10.79 6.02 8.09
CA ILE A 28 -10.83 4.70 7.43
C ILE A 28 -12.24 4.39 6.92
N VAL A 29 -13.25 4.51 7.78
CA VAL A 29 -14.65 4.25 7.42
C VAL A 29 -15.15 5.22 6.35
N LYS A 30 -14.73 6.49 6.37
CA LYS A 30 -15.05 7.46 5.32
C LYS A 30 -14.46 7.05 3.97
N ALA A 31 -13.21 6.58 3.93
CA ALA A 31 -12.59 6.09 2.70
C ALA A 31 -13.31 4.84 2.17
N GLU A 32 -13.59 3.86 3.03
CA GLU A 32 -14.38 2.67 2.68
C GLU A 32 -15.74 3.03 2.09
N ALA A 33 -16.47 3.94 2.74
CA ALA A 33 -17.79 4.39 2.28
C ALA A 33 -17.71 5.14 0.94
N LYS A 34 -16.68 5.96 0.73
CA LYS A 34 -16.46 6.71 -0.51
C LYS A 34 -16.32 5.77 -1.72
N PHE A 35 -15.60 4.67 -1.56
CA PHE A 35 -15.34 3.74 -2.66
C PHE A 35 -16.28 2.54 -2.68
N GLY A 36 -17.16 2.39 -1.68
CA GLY A 36 -18.04 1.23 -1.57
C GLY A 36 -17.28 -0.07 -1.35
N ILE A 37 -16.14 -0.01 -0.64
CA ILE A 37 -15.25 -1.15 -0.40
C ILE A 37 -15.12 -1.44 1.09
N LYS A 38 -14.57 -2.61 1.42
CA LYS A 38 -14.13 -2.94 2.77
C LYS A 38 -12.65 -3.26 2.75
N PHE A 39 -11.90 -2.57 3.59
CA PHE A 39 -10.48 -2.83 3.72
C PHE A 39 -10.25 -4.09 4.54
N PRO A 40 -9.33 -4.98 4.12
CA PRO A 40 -8.88 -6.08 4.93
C PRO A 40 -8.33 -5.59 6.26
N LYS A 41 -8.53 -6.38 7.33
CA LYS A 41 -8.15 -6.02 8.70
C LYS A 41 -6.67 -5.63 8.82
N ALA A 42 -5.77 -6.39 8.19
CA ALA A 42 -4.34 -6.08 8.20
C ALA A 42 -4.04 -4.69 7.60
N TYR A 43 -4.74 -4.29 6.54
CA TYR A 43 -4.60 -2.94 5.97
C TYR A 43 -5.21 -1.88 6.89
N ARG A 44 -6.37 -2.14 7.51
CA ARG A 44 -6.95 -1.22 8.51
C ARG A 44 -6.03 -1.00 9.71
N GLU A 45 -5.36 -2.04 10.17
CA GLU A 45 -4.33 -1.94 11.21
C GLU A 45 -3.19 -1.04 10.74
N TYR A 46 -2.70 -1.21 9.51
CA TYR A 46 -1.66 -0.35 8.94
C TYR A 46 -2.13 1.11 8.91
N LEU A 47 -3.34 1.35 8.42
CA LEU A 47 -3.92 2.69 8.38
C LEU A 47 -3.99 3.32 9.77
N SER A 48 -4.36 2.54 10.79
CA SER A 48 -4.42 3.02 12.18
C SER A 48 -3.06 3.31 12.83
N LEU A 49 -1.97 2.74 12.28
CA LEU A 49 -0.61 2.92 12.78
C LEU A 49 0.19 3.96 11.97
N ALA A 50 0.05 3.92 10.65
CA ALA A 50 0.92 4.58 9.67
C ALA A 50 0.18 5.21 8.48
N GLY A 51 -1.16 5.13 8.42
CA GLY A 51 -1.94 5.57 7.25
C GLY A 51 -1.96 7.07 6.99
N LYS A 52 -1.40 7.90 7.86
CA LYS A 52 -1.20 9.34 7.64
C LYS A 52 0.25 9.65 7.26
N TYR A 53 1.19 8.90 7.84
CA TYR A 53 2.61 9.03 7.57
C TYR A 53 3.33 7.76 8.00
N ALA A 54 4.00 7.08 7.06
CA ALA A 54 4.72 5.84 7.34
C ALA A 54 6.17 6.06 7.83
N GLY A 55 6.59 7.31 8.05
CA GLY A 55 7.97 7.61 8.42
C GLY A 55 8.94 7.22 7.31
N ASN A 56 10.09 6.64 7.67
CA ASN A 56 11.07 6.12 6.72
C ASN A 56 10.84 4.64 6.35
N LEU A 57 9.60 4.16 6.44
CA LEU A 57 9.29 2.81 5.95
C LEU A 57 9.48 2.80 4.42
N PRO A 58 10.28 1.90 3.83
CA PRO A 58 10.62 1.94 2.41
C PRO A 58 9.48 1.42 1.54
N MET A 59 8.38 2.17 1.48
CA MET A 59 7.18 1.88 0.70
C MET A 59 7.41 2.28 -0.76
N LEU A 60 6.77 3.37 -1.19
CA LEU A 60 6.98 4.13 -2.43
C LEU A 60 6.76 5.62 -2.09
N ASP A 61 6.73 6.50 -3.09
CA ASP A 61 6.68 7.96 -2.86
C ASP A 61 5.37 8.42 -2.18
N THR A 62 4.25 7.80 -2.52
CA THR A 62 2.94 8.09 -1.95
C THR A 62 2.36 6.85 -1.30
N ASP A 63 2.04 6.90 -0.01
CA ASP A 63 1.38 5.79 0.71
C ASP A 63 0.34 6.24 1.75
N ASP A 64 0.12 7.55 1.91
CA ASP A 64 -0.86 8.07 2.87
C ASP A 64 -2.29 7.95 2.34
N LEU A 65 -3.22 7.60 3.24
CA LEU A 65 -4.62 7.36 2.88
C LEU A 65 -5.27 8.57 2.24
N LYS A 66 -4.94 9.78 2.70
CA LYS A 66 -5.60 11.00 2.23
C LYS A 66 -5.27 11.25 0.75
N THR A 67 -4.01 11.08 0.37
CA THR A 67 -3.56 11.22 -1.02
C THR A 67 -4.11 10.11 -1.89
N ILE A 68 -3.92 8.84 -1.49
CA ILE A 68 -4.40 7.66 -2.23
C ILE A 68 -5.92 7.71 -2.47
N SER A 69 -6.69 8.18 -1.48
CA SER A 69 -8.16 8.28 -1.55
C SER A 69 -8.68 9.56 -2.22
N SER A 70 -7.81 10.48 -2.66
CA SER A 70 -8.22 11.75 -3.27
C SER A 70 -8.73 11.58 -4.70
N ASP A 71 -9.66 12.43 -5.14
CA ASP A 71 -10.27 12.30 -6.48
C ASP A 71 -9.27 12.50 -7.61
N TRP A 72 -8.29 13.40 -7.41
CA TRP A 72 -7.25 13.66 -8.41
C TRP A 72 -6.30 12.47 -8.55
N HIS A 73 -5.92 11.84 -7.44
CA HIS A 73 -5.05 10.66 -7.46
C HIS A 73 -5.77 9.48 -8.12
N GLN A 74 -7.04 9.28 -7.77
CA GLN A 74 -7.89 8.26 -8.40
C GLN A 74 -8.09 8.50 -9.91
N LYS A 75 -8.06 9.76 -10.36
CA LYS A 75 -8.09 10.09 -11.79
C LYS A 75 -6.79 9.67 -12.48
N ILE A 76 -5.63 10.00 -11.90
CA ILE A 76 -4.31 9.61 -12.43
C ILE A 76 -4.22 8.09 -12.55
N GLN A 77 -4.58 7.36 -11.49
CA GLN A 77 -4.59 5.90 -11.48
C GLN A 77 -5.45 5.32 -12.61
N LYS A 78 -6.67 5.85 -12.81
CA LYS A 78 -7.57 5.39 -13.88
C LYS A 78 -7.02 5.69 -15.27
N GLU A 79 -6.39 6.84 -15.46
CA GLU A 79 -5.75 7.22 -16.72
C GLU A 79 -4.59 6.28 -17.06
N GLU A 80 -3.70 6.03 -16.10
CA GLU A 80 -2.55 5.12 -16.28
C GLU A 80 -3.01 3.70 -16.61
N VAL A 81 -4.00 3.17 -15.88
CA VAL A 81 -4.55 1.84 -16.18
C VAL A 81 -5.22 1.80 -17.55
N ALA A 82 -5.95 2.84 -17.94
CA ALA A 82 -6.66 2.87 -19.22
C ALA A 82 -5.74 3.02 -20.44
N GLN A 83 -4.58 3.69 -20.28
CA GLN A 83 -3.65 4.00 -21.36
C GLN A 83 -2.56 2.94 -21.56
N THR A 84 -2.39 2.03 -20.59
CA THR A 84 -1.38 0.97 -20.64
C THR A 84 -1.99 -0.43 -20.84
N ASN A 85 -1.15 -1.46 -20.86
CA ASN A 85 -1.61 -2.85 -20.89
C ASN A 85 -2.30 -3.29 -19.59
N LEU A 86 -2.20 -2.51 -18.50
CA LEU A 86 -2.82 -2.82 -17.21
C LEU A 86 -4.34 -2.97 -17.30
N LYS A 87 -5.03 -2.27 -18.22
CA LYS A 87 -6.47 -2.45 -18.46
C LYS A 87 -6.86 -3.92 -18.67
N LYS A 88 -5.97 -4.72 -19.26
CA LYS A 88 -6.23 -6.15 -19.54
C LYS A 88 -5.82 -7.05 -18.37
N GLU A 89 -4.91 -6.60 -17.51
CA GLU A 89 -4.39 -7.39 -16.39
C GLU A 89 -5.19 -7.15 -15.11
N LEU A 90 -5.51 -5.88 -14.81
CA LEU A 90 -6.27 -5.45 -13.63
C LEU A 90 -7.77 -5.50 -13.88
N THR A 91 -8.28 -6.71 -14.07
CA THR A 91 -9.70 -6.98 -14.35
C THR A 91 -10.54 -7.23 -13.09
N ARG A 92 -9.88 -7.53 -11.97
CA ARG A 92 -10.49 -7.77 -10.66
C ARG A 92 -10.52 -6.48 -9.84
N PRO A 93 -11.46 -6.32 -8.90
CA PRO A 93 -11.45 -5.16 -8.00
C PRO A 93 -10.20 -5.18 -7.11
N TYR A 94 -9.52 -4.05 -7.03
CA TYR A 94 -8.26 -3.93 -6.29
C TYR A 94 -8.17 -2.60 -5.56
N TRP A 95 -7.27 -2.53 -4.58
CA TRP A 95 -6.91 -1.30 -3.90
C TRP A 95 -5.39 -1.11 -3.93
N LEU A 96 -4.96 -0.02 -4.55
CA LEU A 96 -3.58 0.46 -4.52
C LEU A 96 -3.35 1.16 -3.17
N PHE A 97 -2.27 0.79 -2.48
CA PHE A 97 -1.96 1.36 -1.16
C PHE A 97 -0.62 2.09 -1.09
N ALA A 98 0.23 1.99 -2.11
CA ALA A 98 1.40 2.83 -2.27
C ALA A 98 1.79 2.92 -3.75
N GLU A 99 2.27 4.08 -4.21
CA GLU A 99 2.69 4.29 -5.60
C GLU A 99 3.88 5.24 -5.76
N SER A 100 4.46 5.21 -6.95
CA SER A 100 5.48 6.12 -7.45
C SER A 100 5.20 6.46 -8.91
N ASN A 101 5.73 7.60 -9.35
CA ASN A 101 5.70 8.09 -10.73
C ASN A 101 4.29 8.27 -11.32
N GLY A 102 3.28 8.61 -10.51
CA GLY A 102 1.93 8.85 -11.03
C GLY A 102 1.21 7.53 -11.37
N CYS A 103 1.29 6.57 -10.45
CA CYS A 103 0.70 5.23 -10.54
C CYS A 103 1.31 4.32 -11.60
N GLU A 104 2.51 4.61 -12.11
CA GLU A 104 3.22 3.72 -13.04
C GLU A 104 3.81 2.49 -12.33
N VAL A 105 4.23 2.67 -11.08
CA VAL A 105 4.73 1.62 -10.19
C VAL A 105 3.94 1.67 -8.90
N PHE A 106 3.32 0.57 -8.50
CA PHE A 106 2.50 0.58 -7.30
C PHE A 106 2.27 -0.78 -6.65
N TYR A 107 2.13 -0.76 -5.33
CA TYR A 107 1.68 -1.91 -4.57
C TYR A 107 0.16 -1.90 -4.39
N PHE A 108 -0.44 -3.07 -4.51
CA PHE A 108 -1.87 -3.25 -4.34
C PHE A 108 -2.22 -4.63 -3.81
N PHE A 109 -3.47 -4.80 -3.41
CA PHE A 109 -4.10 -6.09 -3.16
C PHE A 109 -5.46 -6.16 -3.83
N TYR A 110 -5.94 -7.38 -4.10
CA TYR A 110 -7.30 -7.58 -4.62
C TYR A 110 -8.32 -7.55 -3.48
N LEU A 111 -9.48 -6.95 -3.76
CA LEU A 111 -10.56 -6.77 -2.77
C LEU A 111 -11.51 -7.97 -2.69
N ASP A 112 -11.44 -8.89 -3.64
CA ASP A 112 -12.30 -10.08 -3.77
C ASP A 112 -11.68 -11.37 -3.23
N GLU A 113 -10.54 -11.31 -2.53
CA GLU A 113 -9.85 -12.48 -1.96
C GLU A 113 -10.50 -13.03 -0.68
N ASN A 114 -11.46 -12.31 -0.08
CA ASN A 114 -12.20 -12.73 1.12
C ASN A 114 -11.29 -13.13 2.30
N THR A 115 -10.20 -12.40 2.50
CA THR A 115 -9.24 -12.60 3.61
C THR A 115 -9.01 -11.28 4.36
N GLU A 116 -8.74 -11.39 5.66
CA GLU A 116 -8.36 -10.26 6.49
C GLU A 116 -6.91 -9.79 6.26
N ASN A 117 -6.10 -10.62 5.61
CA ASN A 117 -4.69 -10.37 5.30
C ASN A 117 -4.41 -10.83 3.86
N PRO A 118 -4.60 -9.95 2.86
CA PRO A 118 -4.56 -10.30 1.45
C PRO A 118 -3.14 -10.46 0.93
N ASP A 119 -3.00 -11.10 -0.23
CA ASP A 119 -1.73 -11.16 -0.94
C ASP A 119 -1.39 -9.80 -1.57
N VAL A 120 -0.09 -9.47 -1.57
CA VAL A 120 0.42 -8.23 -2.16
C VAL A 120 0.94 -8.48 -3.56
N TYR A 121 0.59 -7.55 -4.44
CA TYR A 121 1.01 -7.50 -5.82
C TYR A 121 1.71 -6.17 -6.09
N LEU A 122 2.58 -6.17 -7.09
CA LEU A 122 3.30 -5.01 -7.58
C LEU A 122 2.98 -4.82 -9.06
N VAL A 123 2.67 -3.60 -9.44
CA VAL A 123 2.84 -3.14 -10.82
C VAL A 123 4.21 -2.51 -10.96
N ASP A 124 4.98 -2.96 -11.95
CA ASP A 124 6.27 -2.37 -12.31
C ASP A 124 6.52 -2.49 -13.83
N TYR A 125 7.64 -1.97 -14.29
CA TYR A 125 8.12 -2.05 -15.65
C TYR A 125 8.64 -3.45 -15.98
N THR A 126 8.29 -3.98 -17.15
CA THR A 126 9.01 -5.13 -17.72
C THR A 126 10.42 -4.72 -18.19
N SER A 127 11.27 -5.70 -18.51
CA SER A 127 12.55 -5.45 -19.18
C SER A 127 12.42 -4.85 -20.59
N LYS A 128 11.20 -4.78 -21.14
CA LYS A 128 10.87 -4.04 -22.36
C LYS A 128 10.26 -2.70 -21.95
N GLU A 129 10.87 -1.61 -22.41
CA GLU A 129 10.43 -0.25 -22.08
C GLU A 129 8.92 -0.05 -22.35
N ASN A 130 8.25 0.68 -21.47
CA ASN A 130 6.83 1.07 -21.53
C ASN A 130 5.78 -0.04 -21.48
N ILE A 131 6.14 -1.27 -21.11
CA ILE A 131 5.15 -2.31 -20.76
C ILE A 131 5.14 -2.46 -19.24
N ARG A 132 3.95 -2.35 -18.64
CA ARG A 132 3.74 -2.63 -17.21
C ARG A 132 3.54 -4.13 -17.02
N GLN A 133 3.83 -4.68 -15.85
CA GLN A 133 3.48 -6.06 -15.50
C GLN A 133 2.92 -6.10 -14.09
N VAL A 134 1.95 -6.98 -13.87
CA VAL A 134 1.46 -7.33 -12.54
C VAL A 134 2.21 -8.56 -12.01
N ASP A 135 2.98 -8.37 -10.95
CA ASP A 135 3.70 -9.43 -10.26
C ASP A 135 3.10 -9.71 -8.87
N SER A 136 2.87 -10.98 -8.55
CA SER A 136 2.62 -11.38 -7.16
C SER A 136 3.93 -11.39 -6.39
N LEU A 137 3.95 -10.73 -5.22
CA LEU A 137 5.11 -10.76 -4.32
C LEU A 137 5.21 -12.08 -3.54
N LYS A 138 4.23 -12.99 -3.71
CA LYS A 138 4.13 -14.26 -2.98
C LYS A 138 4.21 -14.08 -1.46
N MET A 139 3.62 -12.99 -0.98
CA MET A 139 3.52 -12.65 0.44
C MET A 139 2.24 -11.88 0.72
N ASN A 140 1.68 -12.11 1.91
CA ASN A 140 0.55 -11.36 2.40
C ASN A 140 0.96 -9.98 2.94
N PHE A 141 -0.04 -9.12 3.13
CA PHE A 141 0.15 -7.73 3.52
C PHE A 141 0.92 -7.57 4.83
N SER A 142 0.61 -8.37 5.86
CA SER A 142 1.34 -8.28 7.13
C SER A 142 2.82 -8.68 6.99
N SER A 143 3.11 -9.74 6.23
CA SER A 143 4.48 -10.16 5.96
C SER A 143 5.25 -9.13 5.12
N PHE A 144 4.56 -8.48 4.18
CA PHE A 144 5.13 -7.36 3.42
C PHE A 144 5.52 -6.19 4.34
N ILE A 145 4.63 -5.75 5.23
CA ILE A 145 4.94 -4.68 6.19
C ILE A 145 6.10 -5.08 7.12
N ASP A 146 6.12 -6.31 7.62
CA ASP A 146 7.21 -6.83 8.43
C ASP A 146 8.56 -6.78 7.70
N TYR A 147 8.56 -7.16 6.41
CA TYR A 147 9.73 -7.07 5.55
C TYR A 147 10.20 -5.62 5.37
N LYS A 148 9.27 -4.67 5.20
CA LYS A 148 9.61 -3.23 5.09
C LYS A 148 10.20 -2.68 6.38
N VAL A 149 9.69 -3.08 7.55
CA VAL A 149 10.29 -2.70 8.85
C VAL A 149 11.71 -3.23 8.97
N ASP A 150 11.95 -4.49 8.59
CA ASP A 150 13.29 -5.08 8.63
C ASP A 150 14.23 -4.39 7.63
N ALA A 151 13.72 -4.01 6.45
CA ALA A 151 14.48 -3.26 5.45
C ALA A 151 14.89 -1.87 5.96
N ALA A 152 13.96 -1.13 6.58
CA ALA A 152 14.26 0.18 7.15
C ALA A 152 15.40 0.11 8.19
N LYS A 153 15.39 -0.91 9.05
CA LYS A 153 16.46 -1.14 10.05
C LYS A 153 17.82 -1.46 9.41
N ARG A 154 17.83 -2.18 8.29
CA ARG A 154 19.07 -2.45 7.54
C ARG A 154 19.62 -1.16 6.94
N ILE A 155 18.78 -0.35 6.30
CA ILE A 155 19.16 0.94 5.71
C ILE A 155 19.73 1.88 6.79
N GLU A 156 19.09 1.95 7.96
CA GLU A 156 19.58 2.77 9.09
C GLU A 156 20.97 2.33 9.58
N LYS A 157 21.23 1.02 9.59
CA LYS A 157 22.50 0.45 10.06
C LYS A 157 23.62 0.59 9.03
N ASP A 158 23.32 0.27 7.78
CA ASP A 158 24.33 0.04 6.74
C ASP A 158 24.47 1.23 5.78
N GLY A 159 23.56 2.20 5.84
CA GLY A 159 23.43 3.27 4.84
C GLY A 159 22.68 2.80 3.59
N TRP A 160 22.50 3.71 2.63
CA TRP A 160 22.00 3.40 1.29
C TRP A 160 23.12 2.94 0.37
#